data_AF-A0A225UHV2-F1
#
_entry.id   AF-A0A225UHV2-F1
#
_cell.length_a   1.000
_cell.length_b   1.000
_cell.length_c   1.000
_cell.angle_alpha   90.00
_cell.angle_beta   90.00
_cell.angle_gamma   90.00
#
_symmetry.space_group_name_H-M   'P 1'
#
loop_
_entity.id
_entity.type
_entity.pdbx_description
1 polymer ?
#
loop_
_entity_poly.entity_id
_entity_poly.type
_entity_poly.pdbx_seq_one_letter_code
_entity_poly.pdbx_strand_id
1 'polypeptide(L)'
;GSLVVTTATERGFPVLDFLCLDEQAPTIAKVLETFKAWNPTWNCVRSVVIDKDFVEWRELEKAFPLSSVLLCQFHTISYWKKLSRRPTYGLTTSQREQIIAHLTNLIYR
;
A
#
# COMPACT_ATOMS: atom_id res chain seq x y z
N GLY A 1 5.83 2.38 -11.43
CA GLY A 1 5.76 2.64 -9.99
C GLY A 1 7.14 2.56 -9.39
N SER A 2 7.20 2.57 -8.06
CA SER A 2 8.45 2.47 -7.31
C SER A 2 8.27 1.53 -6.13
N LEU A 3 9.25 0.67 -5.88
CA LEU A 3 9.41 -0.03 -4.62
C LEU A 3 10.35 0.78 -3.75
N VAL A 4 9.89 1.14 -2.55
CA VAL A 4 10.61 2.01 -1.62
C VAL A 4 10.76 1.28 -0.29
N VAL A 5 11.96 1.27 0.27
CA VAL A 5 12.21 0.75 1.62
C VAL A 5 12.30 1.90 2.61
N THR A 6 11.73 1.71 3.79
CA THR A 6 11.94 2.64 4.91
C THR A 6 13.25 2.27 5.59
N THR A 7 14.20 3.19 5.58
CA THR A 7 15.50 3.01 6.25
C THR A 7 15.36 3.24 7.77
N ALA A 8 16.41 2.92 8.53
CA ALA A 8 16.48 3.22 9.98
C ALA A 8 16.36 4.73 10.30
N THR A 9 16.49 5.60 9.29
CA THR A 9 16.30 7.06 9.44
C THR A 9 14.87 7.52 9.15
N GLU A 10 13.94 6.57 9.00
CA GLU A 10 12.54 6.78 8.58
C GLU A 10 12.37 7.39 7.18
N ARG A 11 13.47 7.63 6.46
CA ARG A 11 13.43 8.07 5.07
C ARG A 11 13.20 6.88 4.14
N GLY A 12 12.32 7.09 3.17
CA GLY A 12 12.14 6.19 2.04
C GLY A 12 13.35 6.25 1.10
N PHE A 13 13.86 5.08 0.73
CA PHE A 13 14.90 4.92 -0.26
C PHE A 13 14.37 4.04 -1.41
N PRO A 14 14.35 4.54 -2.67
CA PRO A 14 13.88 3.74 -3.80
C PRO A 14 14.87 2.58 -4.06
N VAL A 15 14.33 1.36 -4.15
CA VAL A 15 15.11 0.14 -4.41
C VAL A 15 14.80 -0.46 -5.79
N LEU A 16 13.72 -0.01 -6.42
CA LEU A 16 13.39 -0.30 -7.81
C LEU A 16 12.42 0.76 -8.33
N ASP A 17 12.79 1.45 -9.39
CA ASP A 17 11.87 2.26 -10.19
C ASP A 17 11.56 1.53 -11.49
N PHE A 18 10.30 1.52 -11.89
CA PHE A 18 9.85 0.79 -13.08
C PHE A 18 8.70 1.50 -13.79
N LEU A 19 8.64 1.30 -15.11
CA LEU A 19 7.49 1.64 -15.93
C LEU A 19 6.88 0.34 -16.45
N CYS A 20 5.58 0.15 -16.22
CA CYS A 20 4.86 -1.02 -16.66
C CYS A 20 3.63 -0.61 -17.48
N LEU A 21 3.18 -1.51 -18.37
CA LEU A 21 2.03 -1.26 -19.24
C LEU A 21 0.72 -1.22 -18.45
N ASP A 22 0.59 -2.11 -17.47
CA ASP A 22 -0.59 -2.29 -16.64
C ASP A 22 -0.21 -2.82 -15.25
N GLU A 23 -1.22 -2.97 -14.40
CA GLU A 23 -1.12 -3.53 -13.04
C GLU A 23 -1.73 -4.94 -12.99
N GLN A 24 -1.68 -5.70 -14.09
CA GLN A 24 -2.15 -7.07 -14.11
C GLN A 24 -1.13 -8.02 -13.47
N ALA A 25 -1.62 -9.18 -13.01
CA ALA A 25 -0.80 -10.16 -12.30
C ALA A 25 0.53 -10.54 -13.02
N PRO A 26 0.56 -10.81 -14.34
CA PRO A 26 1.81 -11.14 -15.02
C PRO A 26 2.83 -10.00 -14.99
N THR A 27 2.34 -8.76 -15.12
CA THR A 27 3.18 -7.57 -15.11
C THR A 27 3.77 -7.32 -13.73
N ILE A 28 2.94 -7.42 -12.68
CA ILE A 28 3.39 -7.29 -11.29
C ILE A 28 4.39 -8.39 -10.94
N ALA A 29 4.08 -9.66 -11.26
CA ALA A 29 4.98 -10.78 -11.03
C ALA A 29 6.36 -10.52 -11.67
N LYS A 30 6.39 -10.00 -12.90
CA LYS A 30 7.66 -9.69 -13.58
C LYS A 30 8.46 -8.60 -12.88
N VAL A 31 7.80 -7.57 -12.37
CA VAL A 31 8.44 -6.50 -11.58
C VAL A 31 9.03 -7.10 -10.29
N LEU A 32 8.29 -7.93 -9.58
CA LEU A 32 8.75 -8.55 -8.33
C LEU A 32 9.89 -9.55 -8.55
N GLU A 33 9.87 -10.32 -9.64
CA GLU A 33 11.01 -11.15 -10.05
C GLU A 33 12.27 -10.32 -10.30
N THR A 34 12.12 -9.20 -11.01
CA THR A 34 13.23 -8.28 -11.29
C THR A 34 13.80 -7.69 -9.99
N PHE A 35 12.92 -7.27 -9.07
CA PHE A 35 13.33 -6.81 -7.74
C PHE A 35 14.18 -7.87 -7.01
N LYS A 36 13.71 -9.12 -6.96
CA LYS A 36 14.44 -10.22 -6.29
C LYS A 36 15.78 -10.52 -6.95
N ALA A 37 15.84 -10.48 -8.28
CA ALA A 37 17.07 -10.71 -9.03
C ALA A 37 18.14 -9.67 -8.71
N TRP A 38 17.75 -8.42 -8.46
CA TRP A 38 18.69 -7.32 -8.16
C TRP A 38 19.01 -7.15 -6.68
N ASN A 39 18.20 -7.73 -5.79
CA ASN A 39 18.33 -7.56 -4.35
C ASN A 39 18.50 -8.92 -3.66
N PRO A 40 19.73 -9.43 -3.46
CA PRO A 40 19.97 -10.76 -2.88
C PRO A 40 19.36 -10.98 -1.50
N THR A 41 19.12 -9.90 -0.74
CA THR A 41 18.50 -9.91 0.58
C THR A 41 16.99 -9.70 0.55
N TRP A 42 16.33 -9.88 -0.60
CA TRP A 42 14.87 -9.74 -0.75
C TRP A 42 14.08 -10.60 0.25
N ASN A 43 14.63 -11.73 0.67
CA ASN A 43 14.03 -12.66 1.64
C ASN A 43 14.06 -12.14 3.09
N CYS A 44 14.79 -11.05 3.36
CA CYS A 44 14.78 -10.36 4.64
C CYS A 44 13.61 -9.37 4.79
N VAL A 45 12.87 -9.10 3.70
CA VAL A 45 11.66 -8.26 3.77
C VAL A 45 10.67 -8.93 4.73
N ARG A 46 10.13 -8.14 5.67
CA ARG A 46 9.16 -8.61 6.69
C ARG A 46 7.76 -8.08 6.46
N SER A 47 7.66 -6.92 5.83
CA SER A 47 6.38 -6.28 5.53
C SER A 47 6.46 -5.52 4.22
N VAL A 48 5.38 -5.53 3.47
CA VAL A 48 5.19 -4.69 2.29
C VAL A 48 3.93 -3.87 2.50
N VAL A 49 4.01 -2.56 2.27
CA VAL A 49 2.89 -1.63 2.43
C VAL A 49 2.43 -1.20 1.03
N ILE A 50 1.16 -1.44 0.71
CA ILE A 50 0.58 -1.16 -0.61
C ILE A 50 -0.62 -0.23 -0.53
N ASP A 51 -0.99 0.39 -1.65
CA ASP A 51 -2.34 0.95 -1.79
C ASP A 51 -3.37 -0.19 -1.95
N LYS A 52 -4.65 0.17 -2.11
CA LYS A 52 -5.74 -0.77 -2.28
C LYS A 52 -5.78 -1.35 -3.70
N ASP A 53 -4.99 -2.39 -3.96
CA ASP A 53 -5.12 -3.24 -5.14
C ASP A 53 -5.07 -4.74 -4.79
N PHE A 54 -6.11 -5.49 -5.17
CA PHE A 54 -6.23 -6.92 -4.85
C PHE A 54 -5.37 -7.83 -5.73
N VAL A 55 -5.03 -7.39 -6.94
CA VAL A 55 -4.13 -8.13 -7.84
C VAL A 55 -2.71 -7.99 -7.30
N GLU A 56 -2.27 -6.76 -7.00
CA GLU A 56 -0.97 -6.49 -6.38
C GLU A 56 -0.81 -7.26 -5.07
N TRP A 57 -1.83 -7.22 -4.20
CA TRP A 57 -1.83 -7.94 -2.95
C TRP A 57 -1.54 -9.43 -3.13
N ARG A 58 -2.28 -10.09 -4.02
CA ARG A 58 -2.15 -11.54 -4.26
C ARG A 58 -0.79 -11.90 -4.84
N GLU A 59 -0.25 -11.09 -5.74
CA GLU A 59 1.07 -11.34 -6.30
C GLU A 59 2.18 -11.11 -5.26
N LEU A 60 2.02 -10.14 -4.36
CA LEU A 60 2.95 -9.93 -3.26
C LEU A 60 2.92 -11.07 -2.24
N GLU A 61 1.76 -11.60 -1.88
CA GLU A 61 1.66 -12.77 -0.98
C GLU A 61 2.34 -14.01 -1.58
N LYS A 62 2.20 -14.23 -2.89
CA LYS A 62 2.91 -15.31 -3.60
C LYS A 62 4.41 -15.06 -3.63
N ALA A 63 4.83 -13.83 -3.92
CA ALA A 63 6.24 -13.50 -4.06
C ALA A 63 6.97 -13.45 -2.71
N PHE A 64 6.32 -13.02 -1.63
CA PHE A 64 6.90 -12.85 -0.31
C PHE A 64 6.09 -13.60 0.75
N PRO A 65 6.08 -14.94 0.71
CA PRO A 65 5.22 -15.75 1.58
C PRO A 65 5.55 -15.63 3.08
N LEU A 66 6.71 -15.06 3.42
CA LEU A 66 7.16 -14.82 4.80
C LEU A 66 6.96 -13.37 5.24
N SER A 67 6.44 -12.51 4.37
CA SER A 67 6.17 -11.10 4.65
C SER A 67 4.69 -10.87 4.93
N SER A 68 4.38 -9.89 5.77
CA SER A 68 3.03 -9.36 5.91
C SER A 68 2.75 -8.32 4.83
N VAL A 69 1.67 -8.49 4.06
CA VAL A 69 1.18 -7.45 3.14
C VAL A 69 0.18 -6.57 3.91
N LEU A 70 0.44 -5.27 3.96
CA LEU A 70 -0.30 -4.30 4.76
C LEU A 70 -0.86 -3.19 3.87
N LEU A 71 -2.05 -2.68 4.22
CA LEU A 71 -2.59 -1.49 3.57
C LEU A 71 -1.90 -0.22 4.07
N CYS A 72 -1.65 0.68 3.14
CA CYS A 72 -1.15 2.00 3.42
C CYS A 72 -2.18 2.81 4.21
N GLN A 73 -1.81 3.19 5.43
CA GLN A 73 -2.66 4.00 6.31
C GLN A 73 -2.97 5.36 5.68
N PHE A 74 -1.97 5.97 5.01
CA PHE A 74 -2.14 7.26 4.34
C PHE A 74 -3.22 7.21 3.25
N HIS A 75 -3.16 6.23 2.35
CA HIS A 75 -4.17 6.07 1.30
C HIS A 75 -5.53 5.73 1.87
N THR A 76 -5.59 4.85 2.88
CA THR A 76 -6.84 4.46 3.55
C THR A 76 -7.54 5.68 4.19
N ILE A 77 -6.80 6.48 4.97
CA ILE A 77 -7.34 7.70 5.60
C ILE A 77 -7.74 8.74 4.55
N SER A 78 -6.93 8.91 3.50
CA SER A 78 -7.23 9.83 2.40
C SER A 78 -8.49 9.43 1.64
N TYR A 79 -8.68 8.14 1.41
CA TYR A 79 -9.89 7.60 0.79
C TYR A 79 -11.13 7.90 1.64
N TRP A 80 -11.08 7.67 2.96
CA TRP A 80 -12.21 7.98 3.85
C TRP A 80 -12.53 9.47 3.91
N LYS A 81 -11.51 10.34 3.94
CA LYS A 81 -11.70 11.80 3.82
C LYS A 81 -12.39 12.18 2.52
N LYS A 82 -12.06 11.52 1.41
CA LYS A 82 -12.72 11.73 0.11
C LYS A 82 -14.16 11.20 0.12
N LEU A 83 -14.38 10.02 0.71
CA LEU A 83 -15.68 9.36 0.80
C LEU A 83 -16.66 10.19 1.66
N SER A 84 -16.24 10.65 2.83
CA SER A 84 -17.11 11.42 3.76
C SER A 84 -17.57 12.76 3.18
N ARG A 85 -16.85 13.30 2.19
CA ARG A 85 -17.21 14.54 1.49
C ARG A 85 -18.24 14.33 0.37
N ARG A 86 -18.59 13.09 0.01
CA ARG A 86 -19.55 12.84 -1.07
C ARG A 86 -20.94 13.38 -0.68
N PRO A 87 -21.57 14.22 -1.53
CA PRO A 87 -22.89 14.80 -1.22
C PRO A 87 -23.98 13.77 -0.96
N THR A 88 -23.85 12.57 -1.58
CA THR A 88 -24.79 11.45 -1.46
C THR A 88 -25.03 10.99 -0.02
N TYR A 89 -24.09 11.26 0.89
CA TYR A 89 -24.22 10.87 2.30
C TYR A 89 -24.86 11.94 3.18
N GLY A 90 -25.08 13.17 2.66
CA GLY A 90 -25.76 14.24 3.41
C GLY A 90 -25.08 14.65 4.72
N LEU A 91 -23.80 14.34 4.92
CA LEU A 91 -23.10 14.54 6.19
C LEU A 91 -22.75 16.01 6.42
N THR A 92 -22.98 16.50 7.64
CA THR A 92 -22.46 17.79 8.12
C THR A 92 -20.94 17.72 8.35
N THR A 93 -20.28 18.87 8.46
CA THR A 93 -18.82 18.91 8.75
C THR A 93 -18.47 18.16 10.03
N SER A 94 -19.24 18.34 11.11
CA SER A 94 -19.00 17.66 12.39
C SER A 94 -19.16 16.13 12.26
N GLN A 95 -20.18 15.65 11.54
CA GLN A 95 -20.35 14.21 11.29
C GLN A 95 -19.19 13.62 10.48
N ARG A 96 -18.67 14.37 9.49
CA ARG A 96 -17.51 13.93 8.70
C ARG A 96 -16.28 13.76 9.58
N GLU A 97 -16.02 14.73 10.45
CA GLU A 97 -14.88 14.70 11.38
C GLU A 97 -14.98 13.51 12.34
N GLN A 98 -16.17 13.29 12.94
CA GLN A 98 -16.41 12.15 13.83
C GLN A 98 -16.20 10.81 13.13
N ILE A 99 -16.78 10.62 11.94
CA ILE A 99 -16.64 9.37 11.17
C ILE A 99 -15.17 9.13 10.80
N ILE A 100 -14.45 10.15 10.33
CA ILE A 100 -13.02 10.01 10.00
C ILE A 100 -12.24 9.61 11.24
N ALA A 101 -12.46 10.27 12.39
CA ALA A 101 -11.77 9.93 13.64
C ALA A 101 -12.04 8.47 14.07
N HIS A 102 -13.30 8.02 14.00
CA HIS A 102 -13.64 6.64 14.33
C HIS A 102 -12.99 5.63 13.38
N LEU A 103 -13.04 5.86 12.06
CA LEU A 103 -12.41 4.97 11.07
C LEU A 103 -10.90 4.93 11.22
N THR A 104 -10.26 6.08 11.46
CA THR A 104 -8.83 6.19 11.74
C THR A 104 -8.45 5.35 12.97
N ASN A 105 -9.21 5.40 14.06
CA ASN A 105 -8.97 4.58 15.25
C ASN A 105 -9.09 3.06 15.01
N LEU A 106 -9.78 2.62 13.95
CA LEU A 106 -9.82 1.20 13.57
C LEU A 106 -8.54 0.72 12.89
N ILE A 107 -7.74 1.63 12.31
CA ILE A 107 -6.44 1.29 11.69
C ILE A 107 -5.36 1.08 12.75
N TYR A 108 -5.33 1.93 13.78
CA TYR A 108 -4.23 2.00 14.75
C TYR A 108 -4.43 1.08 15.98
N ARG A 109 -5.14 -0.05 15.80
CA ARG A 109 -5.35 -1.02 16.89
C ARG A 109 -4.11 -1.83 17.22
#